data_AF-A0NQ63-F1
#
_entry.id   AF-A0NQ63-F1
#
_cell.length_a   1.000
_cell.length_b   1.000
_cell.length_c   1.000
_cell.angle_alpha   90.00
_cell.angle_beta   90.00
_cell.angle_gamma   90.00
#
_symmetry.space_group_name_H-M   'P 1'
#
loop_
_entity.id
_entity.type
_entity.pdbx_description
1 polymer ?
#
loop_
_entity_poly.entity_id
_entity_poly.type
_entity_poly.pdbx_seq_one_letter_code
_entity_poly.pdbx_strand_id
1 'polypeptide(L)'
;MFGEGVILAGIRFSVVDLMKAGAALEAKIKSLGVSQIELHDEVSTYEQSVSHSDKGYIGEYFHRTLNTLPPSMFQGITCRSTDGKVVATSAVRCDDISGWDLDRYIREFWMRAYRTDDGEPVLLSDAAVPFAKDVTGSIAYIGDTFVSSEFRANNLAAYIVRLCLIIANTKWRPVYTYGWMARHHAFEKALFLRWGYTTCYAGGLTWERPPANKAYEDLCFLGCTPAGIAQLLKRPLDIGLDEA
;
A
#
# COMPACT_ATOMS: atom_id res chain seq x y z
N MET A 1 -2.10 -16.21 -20.31
CA MET A 1 -2.42 -16.52 -18.90
C MET A 1 -3.60 -15.70 -18.33
N PHE A 2 -4.33 -14.91 -19.14
CA PHE A 2 -5.45 -14.05 -18.71
C PHE A 2 -6.81 -14.75 -18.52
N GLY A 3 -6.86 -16.09 -18.47
CA GLY A 3 -8.13 -16.84 -18.46
C GLY A 3 -8.60 -17.32 -17.08
N GLU A 4 -7.70 -17.48 -16.11
CA GLU A 4 -7.99 -18.36 -14.96
C GLU A 4 -8.55 -17.66 -13.72
N GLY A 5 -8.56 -16.32 -13.68
CA GLY A 5 -8.96 -15.56 -12.50
C GLY A 5 -7.98 -15.75 -11.32
N VAL A 6 -8.47 -15.70 -10.09
CA VAL A 6 -7.68 -15.91 -8.86
C VAL A 6 -8.44 -16.79 -7.88
N ILE A 7 -7.71 -17.52 -7.03
CA ILE A 7 -8.27 -18.24 -5.88
C ILE A 7 -7.75 -17.56 -4.63
N LEU A 8 -8.67 -17.04 -3.81
CA LEU A 8 -8.36 -16.31 -2.58
C LEU A 8 -9.11 -16.96 -1.43
N ALA A 9 -8.38 -17.49 -0.45
CA ALA A 9 -8.94 -18.23 0.69
C ALA A 9 -9.94 -19.34 0.25
N GLY A 10 -9.59 -20.10 -0.80
CA GLY A 10 -10.43 -21.17 -1.34
C GLY A 10 -11.61 -20.72 -2.21
N ILE A 11 -11.83 -19.41 -2.37
CA ILE A 11 -12.89 -18.84 -3.20
C ILE A 11 -12.31 -18.48 -4.57
N ARG A 12 -12.92 -18.99 -5.65
CA ARG A 12 -12.56 -18.63 -7.02
C ARG A 12 -13.25 -17.33 -7.43
N PHE A 13 -12.47 -16.36 -7.86
CA PHE A 13 -12.92 -15.13 -8.52
C PHE A 13 -12.52 -15.20 -9.98
N SER A 14 -13.48 -15.00 -10.89
CA SER A 14 -13.20 -14.92 -12.31
C SER A 14 -12.53 -13.59 -12.66
N VAL A 15 -11.94 -13.51 -13.86
CA VAL A 15 -11.43 -12.24 -14.40
C VAL A 15 -12.55 -11.18 -14.48
N VAL A 16 -13.79 -11.60 -14.77
CA VAL A 16 -14.95 -10.71 -14.80
C VAL A 16 -15.25 -10.12 -13.41
N ASP A 17 -15.09 -10.90 -12.33
CA ASP A 17 -15.32 -10.41 -10.97
C ASP A 17 -14.27 -9.36 -10.58
N LEU A 18 -13.00 -9.61 -10.92
CA LEU A 18 -11.91 -8.66 -10.71
C LEU A 18 -12.13 -7.36 -11.49
N MET A 19 -12.52 -7.46 -12.77
CA MET A 19 -12.84 -6.31 -13.61
C MET A 19 -14.02 -5.51 -13.08
N LYS A 20 -15.09 -6.17 -12.61
CA LYS A 20 -16.24 -5.49 -11.99
C LYS A 20 -15.84 -4.72 -10.74
N ALA A 21 -15.02 -5.31 -9.88
CA ALA A 21 -14.56 -4.65 -8.66
C ALA A 21 -13.65 -3.46 -8.97
N GLY A 22 -12.72 -3.61 -9.92
CA GLY A 22 -11.86 -2.52 -10.41
C GLY A 22 -12.67 -1.38 -11.04
N ALA A 23 -13.64 -1.69 -11.90
CA ALA A 23 -14.51 -0.71 -12.54
C ALA A 23 -15.38 0.06 -11.53
N ALA A 24 -15.88 -0.62 -10.50
CA ALA A 24 -16.64 0.03 -9.42
C ALA A 24 -15.77 1.05 -8.67
N LEU A 25 -14.52 0.69 -8.33
CA LEU A 25 -13.57 1.60 -7.70
C LEU A 25 -13.17 2.75 -8.61
N GLU A 26 -12.89 2.49 -9.88
CA GLU A 26 -12.59 3.53 -10.87
C GLU A 26 -13.73 4.54 -10.96
N ALA A 27 -14.98 4.07 -11.10
CA ALA A 27 -16.15 4.93 -11.16
C ALA A 27 -16.29 5.77 -9.88
N LYS A 28 -16.07 5.18 -8.71
CA LYS A 28 -16.11 5.90 -7.44
C LYS A 28 -14.99 6.94 -7.34
N ILE A 29 -13.76 6.60 -7.69
CA ILE A 29 -12.62 7.53 -7.72
C ILE A 29 -12.92 8.71 -8.64
N LYS A 30 -13.45 8.45 -9.85
CA LYS A 30 -13.84 9.50 -10.80
C LYS A 30 -14.94 10.41 -10.26
N SER A 31 -15.92 9.86 -9.54
CA SER A 31 -16.98 10.67 -8.90
C SER A 31 -16.47 11.65 -7.84
N LEU A 32 -15.23 11.48 -7.35
CA LEU A 32 -14.59 12.36 -6.38
C LEU A 32 -13.77 13.50 -7.03
N GLY A 33 -13.97 13.75 -8.33
CA GLY A 33 -13.31 14.83 -9.06
C GLY A 33 -12.01 14.42 -9.78
N VAL A 34 -11.67 13.13 -9.78
CA VAL A 34 -10.57 12.58 -10.59
C VAL A 34 -11.03 12.43 -12.04
N SER A 35 -10.31 13.03 -12.98
CA SER A 35 -10.59 12.92 -14.43
C SER A 35 -9.92 11.68 -15.03
N GLN A 36 -8.71 11.36 -14.58
CA GLN A 36 -7.87 10.31 -15.14
C GLN A 36 -7.17 9.51 -14.04
N ILE A 37 -7.12 8.19 -14.23
CA ILE A 37 -6.31 7.26 -13.43
C ILE A 37 -5.25 6.68 -14.37
N GLU A 38 -3.98 6.85 -14.01
CA GLU A 38 -2.82 6.35 -14.75
C GLU A 38 -2.18 5.20 -13.97
N LEU A 39 -1.88 4.11 -14.67
CA LEU A 39 -1.10 2.99 -14.13
C LEU A 39 0.33 3.08 -14.65
N HIS A 40 1.29 2.79 -13.77
CA HIS A 40 2.72 2.84 -14.07
C HIS A 40 3.32 1.47 -13.78
N ASP A 41 3.86 0.80 -14.79
CA ASP A 41 4.59 -0.48 -14.60
C ASP A 41 6.09 -0.25 -14.35
N GLU A 42 6.58 0.98 -14.51
CA GLU A 42 7.96 1.37 -14.22
C GLU A 42 8.03 2.48 -13.18
N VAL A 43 8.95 2.33 -12.21
CA VAL A 43 9.17 3.32 -11.15
C VAL A 43 9.57 4.67 -11.71
N SER A 44 10.35 4.72 -12.79
CA SER A 44 10.78 5.96 -13.47
C SER A 44 9.57 6.82 -13.90
N THR A 45 8.58 6.20 -14.54
CA THR A 45 7.37 6.90 -15.01
C THR A 45 6.47 7.31 -13.84
N TYR A 46 6.41 6.50 -12.79
CA TYR A 46 5.68 6.84 -11.57
C TYR A 46 6.32 8.03 -10.85
N GLU A 47 7.64 8.00 -10.66
CA GLU A 47 8.43 9.06 -10.04
C GLU A 47 8.29 10.39 -10.80
N GLN A 48 8.34 10.36 -12.13
CA GLN A 48 8.08 11.52 -12.97
C GLN A 48 6.66 12.06 -12.76
N SER A 49 5.65 11.21 -12.55
CA SER A 49 4.30 11.69 -12.26
C SER A 49 4.21 12.30 -10.85
N VAL A 50 4.78 11.63 -9.85
CA VAL A 50 4.82 12.09 -8.45
C VAL A 50 5.54 13.44 -8.31
N SER A 51 6.57 13.72 -9.12
CA SER A 51 7.27 15.02 -9.10
C SER A 51 6.39 16.21 -9.52
N HIS A 52 5.22 15.96 -10.14
CA HIS A 52 4.22 16.98 -10.48
C HIS A 52 3.08 17.07 -9.44
N SER A 53 3.19 16.38 -8.30
CA SER A 53 2.26 16.48 -7.18
C SER A 53 2.85 17.35 -6.07
N ASP A 54 2.01 17.84 -5.14
CA ASP A 54 2.51 18.59 -3.96
C ASP A 54 3.36 17.73 -3.02
N LYS A 55 3.36 16.40 -3.20
CA LYS A 55 4.27 15.51 -2.49
C LYS A 55 5.70 15.66 -3.00
N GLY A 56 5.90 15.69 -4.32
CA GLY A 56 7.19 15.91 -4.97
C GLY A 56 8.26 14.81 -4.84
N TYR A 57 8.03 13.76 -4.03
CA TYR A 57 9.01 12.67 -3.83
C TYR A 57 8.35 11.29 -3.69
N ILE A 58 9.12 10.24 -3.97
CA ILE A 58 8.74 8.84 -3.72
C ILE A 58 9.39 8.33 -2.43
N GLY A 59 8.67 7.51 -1.68
CA GLY A 59 9.15 6.91 -0.44
C GLY A 59 10.21 5.84 -0.66
N GLU A 60 10.93 5.49 0.41
CA GLU A 60 12.12 4.64 0.38
C GLU A 60 11.84 3.23 -0.16
N TYR A 61 10.61 2.73 -0.01
CA TYR A 61 10.18 1.44 -0.58
C TYR A 61 10.17 1.43 -2.11
N PHE A 62 10.10 2.60 -2.75
CA PHE A 62 10.03 2.74 -4.20
C PHE A 62 11.24 3.49 -4.77
N HIS A 63 12.07 4.07 -3.91
CA HIS A 63 13.24 4.85 -4.32
C HIS A 63 14.25 4.00 -5.09
N ARG A 64 14.61 4.42 -6.31
CA ARG A 64 15.43 3.63 -7.25
C ARG A 64 16.88 3.43 -6.83
N THR A 65 17.42 4.30 -5.98
CA THR A 65 18.79 4.11 -5.43
C THR A 65 18.84 3.08 -4.32
N LEU A 66 17.69 2.75 -3.72
CA LEU A 66 17.58 1.78 -2.62
C LEU A 66 17.06 0.42 -3.09
N ASN A 67 16.38 0.38 -4.23
CA ASN A 67 15.65 -0.80 -4.70
C ASN A 67 15.80 -1.03 -6.19
N THR A 68 15.94 -2.31 -6.56
CA THR A 68 15.76 -2.77 -7.94
C THR A 68 14.35 -3.31 -8.10
N LEU A 69 13.48 -2.55 -8.78
CA LEU A 69 12.06 -2.86 -8.95
C LEU A 69 11.72 -3.00 -10.45
N PRO A 70 11.88 -4.21 -11.02
CA PRO A 70 11.43 -4.46 -12.39
C PRO A 70 9.90 -4.40 -12.50
N PRO A 71 9.33 -4.29 -13.73
CA PRO A 71 7.88 -4.25 -13.94
C PRO A 71 7.10 -5.44 -13.36
N SER A 72 7.77 -6.59 -13.19
CA SER A 72 7.18 -7.77 -12.54
C SER A 72 6.97 -7.61 -11.04
N MET A 73 7.53 -6.57 -10.41
CA MET A 73 7.50 -6.35 -8.95
C MET A 73 6.84 -5.03 -8.56
N PHE A 74 6.37 -4.22 -9.50
CA PHE A 74 5.90 -2.86 -9.22
C PHE A 74 4.60 -2.52 -9.96
N GLN A 75 3.78 -1.69 -9.31
CA GLN A 75 2.72 -0.94 -9.96
C GLN A 75 2.51 0.39 -9.22
N GLY A 76 2.65 1.51 -9.93
CA GLY A 76 2.22 2.83 -9.47
C GLY A 76 0.83 3.17 -9.97
N ILE A 77 0.11 4.00 -9.21
CA ILE A 77 -1.15 4.64 -9.60
C ILE A 77 -1.02 6.14 -9.38
N THR A 78 -1.37 6.92 -10.40
CA THR A 78 -1.53 8.38 -10.30
C THR A 78 -2.96 8.75 -10.68
N CYS A 79 -3.58 9.64 -9.91
CA CYS A 79 -4.87 10.26 -10.25
C CYS A 79 -4.67 11.73 -10.62
N ARG A 80 -5.32 12.18 -11.69
CA ARG A 80 -5.32 13.59 -12.10
C ARG A 80 -6.70 14.23 -11.99
N SER A 81 -6.74 15.52 -11.69
CA SER A 81 -7.94 16.36 -11.79
C SER A 81 -8.22 16.80 -13.23
N THR A 82 -9.35 17.46 -13.46
CA THR A 82 -9.73 17.99 -14.78
C THR A 82 -8.76 19.04 -15.34
N ASP A 83 -8.03 19.75 -14.49
CA ASP A 83 -6.96 20.69 -14.87
C ASP A 83 -5.59 20.00 -15.06
N GLY A 84 -5.53 18.67 -14.98
CA GLY A 84 -4.33 17.87 -15.24
C GLY A 84 -3.36 17.74 -14.06
N LYS A 85 -3.64 18.35 -12.90
CA LYS A 85 -2.79 18.24 -11.70
C LYS A 85 -2.84 16.84 -11.12
N VAL A 86 -1.72 16.37 -10.56
CA VAL A 86 -1.67 15.11 -9.81
C VAL A 86 -2.29 15.32 -8.43
N VAL A 87 -3.45 14.71 -8.20
CA VAL A 87 -4.23 14.90 -6.96
C VAL A 87 -4.12 13.74 -6.00
N ALA A 88 -3.72 12.56 -6.48
CA ALA A 88 -3.43 11.44 -5.60
C ALA A 88 -2.47 10.46 -6.23
N THR A 89 -1.69 9.78 -5.39
CA THR A 89 -0.75 8.74 -5.82
C THR A 89 -0.80 7.59 -4.83
N SER A 90 -0.45 6.39 -5.28
CA SER A 90 -0.11 5.25 -4.43
C SER A 90 0.70 4.26 -5.25
N ALA A 91 1.47 3.40 -4.60
CA ALA A 91 2.22 2.36 -5.28
C ALA A 91 2.17 1.06 -4.49
N VAL A 92 2.31 -0.02 -5.23
CA VAL A 92 2.50 -1.36 -4.68
C VAL A 92 3.78 -1.96 -5.23
N ARG A 93 4.51 -2.64 -4.36
CA ARG A 93 5.60 -3.53 -4.74
C ARG A 93 5.32 -4.94 -4.26
N CYS A 94 5.83 -5.91 -4.99
CA CYS A 94 5.75 -7.33 -4.65
C CYS A 94 7.14 -7.91 -4.55
N ASP A 95 7.40 -8.62 -3.45
CA ASP A 95 8.68 -9.27 -3.16
C ASP A 95 8.44 -10.74 -2.86
N ASP A 96 9.29 -11.63 -3.38
CA ASP A 96 9.32 -13.03 -2.96
C ASP A 96 10.31 -13.17 -1.80
N ILE A 97 9.77 -13.43 -0.62
CA ILE A 97 10.55 -13.61 0.61
C ILE A 97 10.59 -15.09 1.04
N SER A 98 10.40 -16.06 0.14
CA SER A 98 10.37 -17.49 0.48
C SER A 98 11.61 -18.02 1.24
N GLY A 99 12.75 -17.30 1.16
CA GLY A 99 13.96 -17.61 1.92
C GLY A 99 14.01 -17.02 3.33
N TRP A 100 13.11 -16.08 3.66
CA TRP A 100 12.99 -15.36 4.94
C TRP A 100 11.55 -15.43 5.45
N ASP A 101 11.29 -14.82 6.61
CA ASP A 101 9.96 -14.39 7.00
C ASP A 101 9.83 -12.86 6.89
N LEU A 102 8.60 -12.35 7.03
CA LEU A 102 8.31 -10.93 6.93
C LEU A 102 9.00 -10.13 8.05
N ASP A 103 9.19 -10.72 9.24
CA ASP A 103 9.97 -10.12 10.34
C ASP A 103 11.40 -9.80 9.88
N ARG A 104 12.13 -10.83 9.40
CA ARG A 104 13.50 -10.68 8.89
C ARG A 104 13.55 -9.70 7.73
N TYR A 105 12.61 -9.78 6.78
CA TYR A 105 12.54 -8.86 5.65
C TYR A 105 12.38 -7.39 6.09
N ILE A 106 11.46 -7.11 7.01
CA ILE A 106 11.23 -5.76 7.53
C ILE A 106 12.50 -5.24 8.22
N ARG A 107 13.15 -6.03 9.07
CA ARG A 107 14.39 -5.63 9.75
C ARG A 107 15.50 -5.23 8.78
N GLU A 108 15.76 -6.09 7.80
CA GLU A 108 16.81 -5.85 6.81
C GLU A 108 16.49 -4.67 5.89
N PHE A 109 15.23 -4.53 5.49
CA PHE A 109 14.78 -3.38 4.70
C PHE A 109 14.98 -2.07 5.47
N TRP A 110 14.48 -1.99 6.70
CA TRP A 110 14.50 -0.75 7.47
C TRP A 110 15.93 -0.34 7.83
N MET A 111 16.76 -1.28 8.28
CA MET A 111 18.18 -1.02 8.57
C MET A 111 18.92 -0.49 7.33
N ARG A 112 18.65 -1.06 6.14
CA ARG A 112 19.26 -0.59 4.90
C ARG A 112 18.76 0.79 4.47
N ALA A 113 17.46 1.03 4.55
CA ALA A 113 16.79 2.16 3.90
C ALA A 113 16.74 3.44 4.76
N TYR A 114 16.73 3.33 6.08
CA TYR A 114 16.53 4.48 6.97
C TYR A 114 17.75 4.75 7.85
N ARG A 115 17.89 6.02 8.25
CA ARG A 115 18.98 6.50 9.10
C ARG A 115 18.46 7.20 10.34
N THR A 116 19.25 7.13 11.41
CA THR A 116 19.10 7.87 12.66
C THR A 116 19.60 9.32 12.50
N ASP A 117 19.40 10.17 13.51
CA ASP A 117 19.83 11.59 13.49
C ASP A 117 21.36 11.74 13.35
N ASP A 118 22.15 10.77 13.83
CA ASP A 118 23.61 10.70 13.69
C ASP A 118 24.07 10.04 12.38
N GLY A 119 23.16 9.69 11.47
CA GLY A 119 23.47 9.16 10.14
C GLY A 119 23.77 7.66 10.10
N GLU A 120 23.59 6.95 11.21
CA GLU A 120 23.77 5.51 11.33
C GLU A 120 22.50 4.74 10.91
N PRO A 121 22.59 3.43 10.63
CA PRO A 121 21.41 2.59 10.37
C PRO A 121 20.45 2.55 11.57
N VAL A 122 19.14 2.57 11.29
CA VAL A 122 18.11 2.31 12.31
C VAL A 122 18.17 0.86 12.79
N LEU A 123 17.69 0.62 14.01
CA LEU A 123 17.66 -0.71 14.60
C LEU A 123 16.33 -0.96 15.30
N LEU A 124 15.67 -2.06 14.92
CA LEU A 124 14.47 -2.55 15.57
C LEU A 124 14.84 -3.41 16.77
N SER A 125 14.12 -3.23 17.88
CA SER A 125 14.22 -4.10 19.04
C SER A 125 13.88 -5.57 18.69
N ASP A 126 14.38 -6.53 19.46
CA ASP A 126 14.14 -7.96 19.21
C ASP A 126 12.64 -8.32 19.20
N ALA A 127 11.81 -7.58 19.94
CA ALA A 127 10.37 -7.81 20.02
C ALA A 127 9.53 -6.97 19.04
N ALA A 128 10.14 -6.30 18.04
CA ALA A 128 9.46 -5.26 17.26
C ALA A 128 8.27 -5.70 16.40
N VAL A 129 8.30 -6.89 15.80
CA VAL A 129 7.31 -7.29 14.76
C VAL A 129 6.84 -8.75 14.91
N PRO A 130 6.33 -9.17 16.08
CA PRO A 130 5.97 -10.57 16.34
C PRO A 130 4.86 -11.08 15.40
N PHE A 131 4.01 -10.19 14.89
CA PHE A 131 2.94 -10.51 13.93
C PHE A 131 3.46 -10.90 12.53
N ALA A 132 4.71 -10.60 12.22
CA ALA A 132 5.33 -10.84 10.92
C ALA A 132 6.11 -12.17 10.87
N LYS A 133 6.24 -12.85 12.02
CA LYS A 133 6.87 -14.17 12.10
C LYS A 133 6.08 -15.20 11.30
N ASP A 134 6.80 -16.14 10.70
CA ASP A 134 6.26 -17.25 9.91
C ASP A 134 5.53 -16.86 8.60
N VAL A 135 5.39 -15.56 8.31
CA VAL A 135 4.85 -15.09 7.03
C VAL A 135 5.96 -15.19 5.98
N THR A 136 5.88 -16.19 5.10
CA THR A 136 6.85 -16.45 4.03
C THR A 136 6.16 -16.66 2.68
N GLY A 137 6.86 -16.41 1.58
CA GLY A 137 6.34 -16.46 0.21
C GLY A 137 6.27 -15.08 -0.46
N SER A 138 5.40 -14.93 -1.46
CA SER A 138 5.20 -13.64 -2.12
C SER A 138 4.42 -12.67 -1.23
N ILE A 139 4.97 -11.51 -0.93
CA ILE A 139 4.31 -10.44 -0.16
C ILE A 139 4.10 -9.20 -1.04
N ALA A 140 3.08 -8.41 -0.74
CA ALA A 140 2.88 -7.10 -1.36
C ALA A 140 2.91 -5.98 -0.32
N TYR A 141 3.71 -4.94 -0.57
CA TYR A 141 3.70 -3.72 0.21
C TYR A 141 2.97 -2.63 -0.56
N ILE A 142 1.94 -2.03 0.04
CA ILE A 142 1.27 -0.84 -0.49
C ILE A 142 1.69 0.35 0.34
N GLY A 143 2.14 1.40 -0.34
CA GLY A 143 2.51 2.65 0.29
C GLY A 143 2.49 3.79 -0.71
N ASP A 144 3.32 4.77 -0.40
CA ASP A 144 3.46 6.01 -1.18
C ASP A 144 2.16 6.81 -1.35
N THR A 145 1.15 6.50 -0.54
CA THR A 145 -0.19 7.06 -0.67
C THR A 145 -0.20 8.54 -0.29
N PHE A 146 -0.59 9.38 -1.25
CA PHE A 146 -0.73 10.81 -1.08
C PHE A 146 -2.05 11.27 -1.70
N VAL A 147 -2.64 12.30 -1.09
CA VAL A 147 -3.79 13.03 -1.62
C VAL A 147 -3.56 14.53 -1.41
N SER A 148 -3.73 15.32 -2.46
CA SER A 148 -3.64 16.78 -2.42
C SER A 148 -4.69 17.34 -1.47
N SER A 149 -4.38 18.46 -0.81
CA SER A 149 -5.22 19.02 0.26
C SER A 149 -6.68 19.22 -0.15
N GLU A 150 -6.91 19.69 -1.38
CA GLU A 150 -8.24 19.92 -1.97
C GLU A 150 -9.08 18.64 -2.12
N PHE A 151 -8.43 17.48 -2.22
CA PHE A 151 -9.07 16.17 -2.38
C PHE A 151 -9.06 15.33 -1.11
N ARG A 152 -8.63 15.88 0.03
CA ARG A 152 -8.70 15.18 1.32
C ARG A 152 -10.14 15.15 1.85
N ALA A 153 -10.35 14.35 2.90
CA ALA A 153 -11.63 14.20 3.60
C ALA A 153 -12.82 13.65 2.78
N ASN A 154 -12.60 13.15 1.56
CA ASN A 154 -13.63 12.50 0.72
C ASN A 154 -13.38 10.99 0.49
N ASN A 155 -12.51 10.39 1.30
CA ASN A 155 -12.07 8.99 1.21
C ASN A 155 -11.34 8.59 -0.09
N LEU A 156 -10.83 9.53 -0.91
CA LEU A 156 -10.08 9.21 -2.13
C LEU A 156 -8.91 8.26 -1.89
N ALA A 157 -8.12 8.48 -0.83
CA ALA A 157 -7.03 7.58 -0.45
C ALA A 157 -7.51 6.14 -0.22
N ALA A 158 -8.67 5.97 0.42
CA ALA A 158 -9.23 4.66 0.71
C ALA A 158 -9.55 3.88 -0.57
N TYR A 159 -10.21 4.54 -1.53
CA TYR A 159 -10.56 3.87 -2.79
C TYR A 159 -9.34 3.56 -3.66
N ILE A 160 -8.33 4.43 -3.68
CA ILE A 160 -7.07 4.16 -4.41
C ILE A 160 -6.33 2.97 -3.77
N VAL A 161 -6.22 2.93 -2.44
CA VAL A 161 -5.54 1.82 -1.75
C VAL A 161 -6.28 0.50 -1.96
N ARG A 162 -7.63 0.52 -1.97
CA ARG A 162 -8.43 -0.67 -2.33
C ARG A 162 -8.19 -1.13 -3.76
N LEU A 163 -8.02 -0.20 -4.69
CA LEU A 163 -7.65 -0.52 -6.07
C LEU A 163 -6.25 -1.17 -6.11
N CYS A 164 -5.28 -0.65 -5.36
CA CYS A 164 -3.96 -1.28 -5.20
C CYS A 164 -4.06 -2.69 -4.63
N LEU A 165 -4.89 -2.92 -3.60
CA LEU A 165 -5.11 -4.25 -3.00
C LEU A 165 -5.62 -5.25 -4.04
N ILE A 166 -6.58 -4.86 -4.87
CA ILE A 166 -7.13 -5.72 -5.95
C ILE A 166 -6.07 -5.97 -7.03
N ILE A 167 -5.37 -4.93 -7.48
CA ILE A 167 -4.32 -5.06 -8.50
C ILE A 167 -3.23 -6.02 -8.02
N ALA A 168 -2.75 -5.84 -6.79
CA ALA A 168 -1.71 -6.68 -6.21
C ALA A 168 -2.10 -8.17 -6.20
N ASN A 169 -3.34 -8.45 -5.78
CA ASN A 169 -3.84 -9.81 -5.67
C ASN A 169 -4.23 -10.42 -7.02
N THR A 170 -4.47 -9.59 -8.03
CA THR A 170 -4.66 -10.02 -9.42
C THR A 170 -3.34 -10.34 -10.11
N LYS A 171 -2.33 -9.47 -9.95
CA LYS A 171 -1.02 -9.60 -10.62
C LYS A 171 -0.15 -10.67 -9.97
N TRP A 172 -0.08 -10.69 -8.64
CA TRP A 172 0.96 -11.45 -7.93
C TRP A 172 0.44 -12.50 -6.96
N ARG A 173 -0.83 -12.43 -6.56
CA ARG A 173 -1.46 -13.37 -5.60
C ARG A 173 -0.61 -13.54 -4.32
N PRO A 174 -0.22 -12.43 -3.66
CA PRO A 174 0.64 -12.51 -2.49
C PRO A 174 -0.03 -13.29 -1.35
N VAL A 175 0.75 -14.00 -0.55
CA VAL A 175 0.27 -14.65 0.67
C VAL A 175 -0.15 -13.63 1.74
N TYR A 176 0.39 -12.41 1.64
CA TYR A 176 0.10 -11.33 2.57
C TYR A 176 0.31 -9.97 1.89
N THR A 177 -0.63 -9.04 2.09
CA THR A 177 -0.46 -7.63 1.69
C THR A 177 -0.38 -6.75 2.94
N TYR A 178 0.59 -5.83 2.99
CA TYR A 178 0.82 -4.99 4.15
C TYR A 178 1.12 -3.54 3.79
N GLY A 179 1.06 -2.66 4.78
CA GLY A 179 1.39 -1.24 4.66
C GLY A 179 1.72 -0.62 6.01
N TRP A 180 2.21 0.61 5.99
CA TRP A 180 2.47 1.40 7.20
C TRP A 180 1.53 2.60 7.27
N MET A 181 1.06 2.92 8.46
CA MET A 181 0.19 4.07 8.69
C MET A 181 0.54 4.74 10.01
N ALA A 182 0.61 6.08 10.03
CA ALA A 182 0.81 6.82 11.27
C ALA A 182 -0.31 6.49 12.29
N ARG A 183 0.05 6.36 13.57
CA ARG A 183 -0.90 5.96 14.62
C ARG A 183 -2.19 6.76 14.66
N HIS A 184 -2.10 8.09 14.59
CA HIS A 184 -3.28 8.96 14.62
C HIS A 184 -4.23 8.70 13.43
N HIS A 185 -3.70 8.33 12.26
CA HIS A 185 -4.53 7.90 11.13
C HIS A 185 -5.16 6.52 11.35
N ALA A 186 -4.41 5.58 11.93
CA ALA A 186 -4.88 4.22 12.13
C ALA A 186 -5.96 4.12 13.21
N PHE A 187 -5.77 4.75 14.37
CA PHE A 187 -6.63 4.53 15.54
C PHE A 187 -7.60 5.68 15.84
N GLU A 188 -7.22 6.94 15.62
CA GLU A 188 -8.14 8.06 15.89
C GLU A 188 -9.17 8.23 14.76
N LYS A 189 -8.77 7.91 13.52
CA LYS A 189 -9.62 8.03 12.32
C LYS A 189 -10.06 6.69 11.72
N ALA A 190 -9.62 5.57 12.29
CA ALA A 190 -9.91 4.22 11.82
C ALA A 190 -9.64 4.01 10.30
N LEU A 191 -8.64 4.71 9.73
CA LEU A 191 -8.47 4.74 8.26
C LEU A 191 -8.09 3.40 7.67
N PHE A 192 -7.43 2.51 8.42
CA PHE A 192 -7.02 1.20 7.91
C PHE A 192 -8.20 0.33 7.44
N LEU A 193 -9.32 0.37 8.18
CA LEU A 193 -10.56 -0.33 7.79
C LEU A 193 -11.14 0.27 6.50
N ARG A 194 -11.17 1.61 6.42
CA ARG A 194 -11.61 2.32 5.21
C ARG A 194 -10.72 1.94 4.02
N TRP A 195 -9.42 1.81 4.23
CA TRP A 195 -8.44 1.42 3.21
C TRP A 195 -8.51 -0.06 2.82
N GLY A 196 -9.29 -0.88 3.54
CA GLY A 196 -9.54 -2.29 3.21
C GLY A 196 -8.60 -3.29 3.89
N TYR A 197 -7.80 -2.84 4.86
CA TYR A 197 -6.99 -3.73 5.69
C TYR A 197 -7.85 -4.33 6.79
N THR A 198 -7.71 -5.64 7.00
CA THR A 198 -8.46 -6.38 8.03
C THR A 198 -7.74 -6.45 9.37
N THR A 199 -6.46 -6.09 9.40
CA THR A 199 -5.61 -6.20 10.58
C THR A 199 -4.82 -4.91 10.75
N CYS A 200 -4.70 -4.45 12.00
CA CYS A 200 -3.87 -3.32 12.39
C CYS A 200 -3.19 -3.63 13.72
N TYR A 201 -1.86 -3.49 13.78
CA TYR A 201 -1.10 -3.55 15.03
C TYR A 201 -0.52 -2.18 15.34
N ALA A 202 -0.86 -1.65 16.51
CA ALA A 202 -0.19 -0.50 17.11
C ALA A 202 1.28 -0.83 17.41
N GLY A 203 2.16 0.17 17.36
CA GLY A 203 3.59 -0.05 17.61
C GLY A 203 4.17 -1.05 16.62
N GLY A 204 3.80 -0.91 15.34
CA GLY A 204 4.18 -1.83 14.28
C GLY A 204 5.69 -1.90 14.05
N LEU A 205 6.46 -0.94 14.59
CA LEU A 205 7.91 -0.96 14.68
C LEU A 205 8.30 -0.46 16.07
N THR A 206 8.91 -1.32 16.88
CA THR A 206 9.49 -0.91 18.18
C THR A 206 10.99 -0.75 18.03
N TRP A 207 11.48 0.47 18.29
CA TRP A 207 12.85 0.88 17.99
C TRP A 207 13.80 0.65 19.17
N GLU A 208 14.99 0.15 18.86
CA GLU A 208 16.18 0.35 19.71
C GLU A 208 16.90 1.63 19.30
N ARG A 209 17.01 1.88 17.98
CA ARG A 209 17.52 3.11 17.39
C ARG A 209 16.51 3.66 16.37
N PRO A 210 15.75 4.72 16.70
CA PRO A 210 14.67 5.20 15.85
C PRO A 210 15.17 5.99 14.62
N PRO A 211 14.37 6.09 13.55
CA PRO A 211 14.69 6.92 12.39
C PRO A 211 14.73 8.41 12.75
N ALA A 212 15.56 9.17 12.02
CA ALA A 212 15.62 10.63 12.12
C ALA A 212 14.25 11.28 11.85
N ASN A 213 13.52 10.75 10.87
CA ASN A 213 12.18 11.21 10.55
C ASN A 213 11.18 10.73 11.61
N LYS A 214 10.76 11.65 12.49
CA LYS A 214 9.79 11.40 13.57
C LYS A 214 8.44 10.88 13.10
N ALA A 215 8.07 11.09 11.84
CA ALA A 215 6.85 10.50 11.27
C ALA A 215 6.87 8.96 11.22
N TYR A 216 8.06 8.35 11.30
CA TYR A 216 8.25 6.90 11.25
C TYR A 216 8.43 6.23 12.62
N GLU A 217 8.50 7.01 13.70
CA GLU A 217 8.72 6.47 15.05
C GLU A 217 7.51 5.69 15.58
N ASP A 218 6.28 6.11 15.26
CA ASP A 218 5.04 5.51 15.76
C ASP A 218 4.11 5.06 14.62
N LEU A 219 4.65 4.18 13.78
CA LEU A 219 3.90 3.55 12.70
C LEU A 219 3.10 2.35 13.22
N CYS A 220 1.90 2.19 12.68
CA CYS A 220 1.09 1.00 12.80
C CYS A 220 1.30 0.11 11.58
N PHE A 221 1.37 -1.20 11.84
CA PHE A 221 1.37 -2.20 10.77
C PHE A 221 -0.06 -2.44 10.31
N LEU A 222 -0.28 -2.39 9.01
CA LEU A 222 -1.55 -2.75 8.38
C LEU A 222 -1.39 -4.06 7.63
N GLY A 223 -2.33 -4.98 7.79
CA GLY A 223 -2.26 -6.32 7.21
C GLY A 223 -3.56 -6.76 6.56
N CYS A 224 -3.45 -7.49 5.46
CA CYS A 224 -4.56 -8.10 4.76
C CYS A 224 -4.14 -9.46 4.18
N THR A 225 -4.84 -10.52 4.60
CA THR A 225 -4.66 -11.88 4.08
C THR A 225 -5.54 -12.09 2.84
N PRO A 226 -5.35 -13.19 2.07
CA PRO A 226 -6.25 -13.54 0.97
C PRO A 226 -7.74 -13.59 1.38
N ALA A 227 -8.05 -13.92 2.64
CA ALA A 227 -9.43 -13.90 3.14
C ALA A 227 -10.00 -12.47 3.24
N GLY A 228 -9.18 -11.51 3.68
CA GLY A 228 -9.55 -10.09 3.69
C GLY A 228 -9.75 -9.53 2.28
N ILE A 229 -8.88 -9.90 1.35
CA ILE A 229 -9.03 -9.51 -0.07
C ILE A 229 -10.30 -10.11 -0.68
N ALA A 230 -10.63 -11.37 -0.36
CA ALA A 230 -11.87 -11.99 -0.82
C ALA A 230 -13.13 -11.25 -0.31
N GLN A 231 -13.08 -10.68 0.90
CA GLN A 231 -14.17 -9.83 1.41
C GLN A 231 -14.23 -8.49 0.67
N LEU A 232 -13.07 -7.85 0.45
CA LEU A 232 -12.96 -6.60 -0.29
C LEU A 232 -13.50 -6.75 -1.71
N LEU A 233 -13.14 -7.80 -2.44
CA LEU A 233 -13.60 -8.05 -3.80
C LEU A 233 -15.13 -8.17 -3.91
N LYS A 234 -15.80 -8.70 -2.88
CA LYS A 234 -17.27 -8.79 -2.84
C LYS A 234 -17.93 -7.43 -2.61
N ARG A 235 -17.26 -6.53 -1.91
CA ARG A 235 -17.79 -5.23 -1.49
C ARG A 235 -16.72 -4.13 -1.59
N PRO A 236 -16.24 -3.82 -2.80
CA PRO A 236 -15.08 -2.94 -2.98
C PRO A 236 -15.35 -1.50 -2.52
N LEU A 237 -16.60 -1.06 -2.52
CA LEU A 237 -17.00 0.29 -2.12
C LEU A 237 -17.43 0.41 -0.64
N ASP A 238 -17.51 -0.70 0.10
CA ASP A 238 -17.96 -0.70 1.50
C ASP A 238 -16.82 -0.23 2.42
N ILE A 239 -16.76 1.07 2.68
CA ILE A 239 -15.75 1.71 3.54
C ILE A 239 -16.25 1.93 4.98
N GLY A 240 -17.40 1.36 5.35
CA GLY A 240 -18.09 1.65 6.61
C GLY A 240 -19.06 2.83 6.50
N LEU A 241 -19.57 3.30 7.63
CA LEU A 241 -20.47 4.46 7.69
C LEU A 241 -19.70 5.73 7.30
N ASP A 242 -20.26 6.49 6.35
CA ASP A 242 -19.84 7.86 6.09
C ASP A 242 -20.09 8.67 7.38
N GLU A 243 -19.07 9.38 7.88
CA GLU A 243 -19.26 10.37 8.94
C GLU A 243 -20.22 11.44 8.37
N ALA A 244 -21.41 11.51 8.96
CA ALA A 244 -22.42 12.53 8.68
C ALA A 244 -22.01 13.90 9.21
#